data_AF-A0A822GAL8-F1
#
_entry.id   AF-A0A822GAL8-F1
#
_cell.length_a   1.000
_cell.length_b   1.000
_cell.length_c   1.000
_cell.angle_alpha   90.00
_cell.angle_beta   90.00
_cell.angle_gamma   90.00
#
_symmetry.space_group_name_H-M   'P 1'
#
loop_
_entity.id
_entity.type
_entity.pdbx_description
1 polymer ?
#
loop_
_entity_poly.entity_id
_entity_poly.type
_entity_poly.pdbx_seq_one_letter_code
_entity_poly.pdbx_strand_id
1 'polypeptide(L)'
;MAIDSEKQVSSSDSTIVRIVDNIKKSECDPWDYRGLELSNEMLIVLISHPNIDKAAAALHVSIGSLANPRDVPGIAHFLEHMLFIGSTKYPGENEYKKLIEGNGGYSNAFTCSDHTNYYFDINPSLLLDALDIFGQFFISPLFAASSTDRELEAVNSEYEGNLFKDVRRITQLEKSTSDSEHPYSEFSSGNTESLRPTPKQRGIDIREVLLDFYKAQYSSNRMSLAVLGNRILLGFFLKKKPVE
;
A
#
# COMPACT_ATOMS: atom_id res chain seq x y z
N MET A 1 -30.12 10.65 25.47
CA MET A 1 -28.87 11.20 24.92
C MET A 1 -27.74 10.80 25.87
N ALA A 2 -27.12 9.66 25.62
CA ALA A 2 -25.97 9.21 26.41
C ALA A 2 -24.71 9.56 25.60
N ILE A 3 -23.82 10.28 26.25
CA ILE A 3 -22.58 10.81 25.71
C ILE A 3 -21.57 9.67 25.77
N ASP A 4 -21.00 9.27 24.63
CA ASP A 4 -19.94 8.26 24.54
C ASP A 4 -18.74 8.67 25.40
N SER A 5 -18.29 7.76 26.26
CA SER A 5 -17.17 8.01 27.17
C SER A 5 -15.84 7.77 26.44
N GLU A 6 -15.23 8.84 25.95
CA GLU A 6 -13.85 8.88 25.47
C GLU A 6 -12.89 8.64 26.65
N LYS A 7 -12.05 7.60 26.56
CA LYS A 7 -10.94 7.40 27.50
C LYS A 7 -9.65 7.88 26.85
N GLN A 8 -9.14 9.01 27.33
CA GLN A 8 -7.79 9.48 27.06
C GLN A 8 -6.79 8.59 27.81
N VAL A 9 -5.85 7.97 27.11
CA VAL A 9 -4.80 7.13 27.71
C VAL A 9 -3.61 8.03 28.06
N SER A 10 -3.23 8.11 29.34
CA SER A 10 -2.00 8.80 29.78
C SER A 10 -0.93 7.80 30.22
N SER A 11 0.16 7.69 29.47
CA SER A 11 1.52 7.45 29.98
C SER A 11 2.53 7.69 28.84
N SER A 12 3.61 8.40 29.14
CA SER A 12 4.77 8.73 28.30
C SER A 12 5.07 7.73 27.16
N ASP A 13 5.19 8.24 25.93
CA ASP A 13 5.46 7.51 24.66
C ASP A 13 4.36 6.54 24.17
N SER A 14 3.09 6.93 24.21
CA SER A 14 2.04 6.13 23.56
C SER A 14 2.06 6.34 22.04
N THR A 15 2.68 5.42 21.29
CA THR A 15 2.59 5.32 19.81
C THR A 15 1.14 5.27 19.31
N ILE A 16 0.18 4.88 20.17
CA ILE A 16 -1.25 4.85 19.88
C ILE A 16 -1.90 6.06 20.56
N VAL A 17 -2.55 6.92 19.77
CA VAL A 17 -3.26 8.13 20.23
C VAL A 17 -4.72 7.81 20.53
N ARG A 18 -5.35 6.97 19.71
CA ARG A 18 -6.76 6.62 19.86
C ARG A 18 -7.00 5.13 19.66
N ILE A 19 -7.90 4.58 20.47
CA ILE A 19 -8.42 3.22 20.33
C ILE A 19 -9.93 3.34 20.09
N VAL A 20 -10.41 2.68 19.04
CA VAL A 20 -11.82 2.60 18.69
C VAL A 20 -12.27 1.15 18.84
N ASP A 21 -13.00 0.88 19.92
CA ASP A 21 -13.68 -0.38 20.15
C ASP A 21 -15.12 -0.34 19.59
N ASN A 22 -15.80 -1.49 19.58
CA ASN A 22 -17.21 -1.63 19.18
C ASN A 22 -17.50 -1.14 17.74
N ILE A 23 -16.60 -1.43 16.80
CA ILE A 23 -16.83 -1.18 15.37
C ILE A 23 -18.13 -1.88 14.95
N LYS A 24 -19.05 -1.12 14.36
CA LYS A 24 -20.35 -1.63 13.91
C LYS A 24 -20.13 -2.73 12.87
N LYS A 25 -20.67 -3.91 13.17
CA LYS A 25 -20.62 -5.10 12.30
C LYS A 25 -22.01 -5.73 12.18
N SER A 26 -22.14 -6.69 11.28
CA SER A 26 -23.36 -7.50 11.17
C SER A 26 -23.56 -8.36 12.42
N GLU A 27 -24.81 -8.64 12.81
CA GLU A 27 -25.12 -9.51 13.96
C GLU A 27 -24.60 -10.94 13.75
N CYS A 28 -24.53 -11.40 12.50
CA CYS A 28 -24.03 -12.72 12.14
C CYS A 28 -22.51 -12.77 11.93
N ASP A 29 -21.79 -11.67 12.18
CA ASP A 29 -20.35 -11.58 11.96
C ASP A 29 -19.56 -12.04 13.22
N PRO A 30 -18.90 -13.21 13.17
CA PRO A 30 -18.20 -13.76 14.32
C PRO A 30 -16.84 -13.09 14.62
N TRP A 31 -16.40 -12.13 13.80
CA TRP A 31 -15.04 -11.56 13.90
C TRP A 31 -14.96 -10.43 14.93
N ASP A 32 -13.82 -10.32 15.60
CA ASP A 32 -13.49 -9.22 16.50
C ASP A 32 -12.78 -8.10 15.71
N TYR A 33 -13.15 -6.85 16.00
CA TYR A 33 -12.58 -5.67 15.33
C TYR A 33 -12.08 -4.65 16.35
N ARG A 34 -10.95 -4.00 16.05
CA ARG A 34 -10.44 -2.84 16.79
C ARG A 34 -9.81 -1.84 15.84
N GLY A 35 -10.21 -0.58 15.95
CA GLY A 35 -9.57 0.54 15.26
C GLY A 35 -8.49 1.17 16.14
N LEU A 36 -7.40 1.61 15.53
CA LEU A 36 -6.33 2.37 16.18
C LEU A 36 -5.97 3.59 15.34
N GLU A 37 -5.62 4.68 16.00
CA GLU A 37 -4.97 5.83 15.41
C GLU A 37 -3.59 5.98 16.06
N LEU A 38 -2.54 5.97 15.25
CA LEU A 38 -1.18 6.11 15.74
C LEU A 38 -0.78 7.58 15.89
N SER A 39 0.31 7.83 16.62
CA SER A 39 0.88 9.17 16.81
C SER A 39 1.42 9.82 15.54
N ASN A 40 1.63 9.01 14.48
CA ASN A 40 1.97 9.48 13.15
C ASN A 40 0.74 9.58 12.22
N GLU A 41 -0.47 9.63 12.80
CA GLU A 41 -1.77 9.79 12.12
C GLU A 41 -2.19 8.60 11.23
N MET A 42 -1.42 7.51 11.22
CA MET A 42 -1.81 6.31 10.48
C MET A 42 -3.01 5.63 11.16
N LEU A 43 -4.02 5.31 10.36
CA LEU A 43 -5.20 4.57 10.80
C LEU A 43 -4.98 3.07 10.62
N ILE A 44 -5.40 2.28 11.62
CA ILE A 44 -5.28 0.82 11.59
C ILE A 44 -6.62 0.19 11.93
N VAL A 45 -7.01 -0.85 11.21
CA VAL A 45 -8.05 -1.79 11.63
C VAL A 45 -7.45 -3.17 11.87
N LEU A 46 -7.64 -3.69 13.07
CA LEU A 46 -7.28 -5.05 13.45
C LEU A 46 -8.53 -5.92 13.37
N ILE A 47 -8.40 -7.06 12.71
CA ILE A 47 -9.47 -8.01 12.43
C ILE A 47 -9.03 -9.37 12.95
N SER A 48 -9.83 -9.99 13.82
CA SER A 48 -9.45 -11.25 14.45
C SER A 48 -10.56 -12.29 14.46
N HIS A 49 -10.18 -13.53 14.19
CA HIS A 49 -11.02 -14.70 14.39
C HIS A 49 -10.14 -15.85 14.91
N PRO A 50 -10.62 -16.69 15.85
CA PRO A 50 -9.81 -17.77 16.42
C PRO A 50 -9.42 -18.83 15.40
N ASN A 51 -10.30 -19.09 14.42
CA ASN A 51 -10.10 -20.11 13.39
C ASN A 51 -9.88 -19.41 12.05
N ILE A 52 -8.63 -19.24 11.64
CA ILE A 52 -8.26 -18.72 10.32
C ILE A 52 -7.23 -19.66 9.68
N ASP A 53 -7.39 -19.93 8.39
CA ASP A 53 -6.43 -20.72 7.62
C ASP A 53 -5.29 -19.85 7.08
N LYS A 54 -5.56 -18.56 6.87
CA LYS A 54 -4.60 -17.54 6.42
C LYS A 54 -4.74 -16.27 7.23
N ALA A 55 -3.61 -15.65 7.54
CA ALA A 55 -3.54 -14.27 7.98
C ALA A 55 -3.29 -13.37 6.77
N ALA A 56 -3.61 -12.08 6.89
CA ALA A 56 -3.48 -11.13 5.79
C ALA A 56 -3.23 -9.72 6.30
N ALA A 57 -2.64 -8.89 5.45
CA ALA A 57 -2.60 -7.46 5.67
C ALA A 57 -2.75 -6.70 4.36
N ALA A 58 -3.28 -5.48 4.45
CA ALA A 58 -3.38 -4.56 3.32
C ALA A 58 -3.08 -3.14 3.78
N LEU A 59 -2.23 -2.43 3.06
CA LEU A 59 -1.96 -1.01 3.27
C LEU A 59 -2.43 -0.21 2.07
N HIS A 60 -3.31 0.74 2.37
CA HIS A 60 -3.83 1.72 1.43
C HIS A 60 -3.08 3.04 1.59
N VAL A 61 -2.54 3.57 0.49
CA VAL A 61 -1.99 4.93 0.42
C VAL A 61 -2.96 5.78 -0.39
N SER A 62 -3.45 6.87 0.18
CA SER A 62 -4.41 7.77 -0.44
C SER A 62 -3.76 8.70 -1.48
N ILE A 63 -2.97 8.10 -2.38
CA ILE A 63 -2.37 8.73 -3.54
C ILE A 63 -2.35 7.74 -4.69
N GLY A 64 -2.68 8.19 -5.90
CA GLY A 64 -2.69 7.35 -7.09
C GLY A 64 -2.19 8.12 -8.31
N SER A 65 -2.56 7.63 -9.49
CA SER A 65 -2.08 8.16 -10.78
C SER A 65 -2.51 9.60 -11.09
N LEU A 66 -3.54 10.16 -10.43
CA LEU A 66 -3.89 11.58 -10.57
C LEU A 66 -2.83 12.53 -9.98
N ALA A 67 -1.92 12.00 -9.16
CA ALA A 67 -0.81 12.77 -8.61
C ALA A 67 0.46 12.67 -9.46
N ASN A 68 0.43 11.93 -10.57
CA ASN A 68 1.57 11.85 -11.47
C ASN A 68 1.99 13.26 -11.91
N PRO A 69 3.30 13.58 -11.95
CA PRO A 69 3.75 14.76 -12.66
C PRO A 69 3.40 14.61 -14.14
N ARG A 70 2.87 15.68 -14.75
CA ARG A 70 2.56 15.73 -16.20
C ARG A 70 3.71 15.26 -17.10
N ASP A 71 4.93 15.50 -16.66
CA ASP A 71 6.15 15.16 -17.39
C ASP A 71 6.54 13.68 -17.32
N VAL A 72 5.97 12.94 -16.36
CA VAL A 72 6.31 11.54 -16.06
C VAL A 72 5.02 10.74 -15.76
N PRO A 73 4.14 10.56 -16.77
CA PRO A 73 2.93 9.77 -16.59
C PRO A 73 3.27 8.32 -16.26
N GLY A 74 2.57 7.75 -15.27
CA GLY A 74 2.78 6.39 -14.80
C GLY A 74 3.73 6.25 -13.61
N ILE A 75 4.29 7.33 -13.06
CA ILE A 75 5.24 7.24 -11.93
C ILE A 75 4.63 6.59 -10.68
N ALA A 76 3.36 6.83 -10.36
CA ALA A 76 2.69 6.21 -9.22
C ALA A 76 2.62 4.69 -9.37
N HIS A 77 2.28 4.22 -10.57
CA HIS A 77 2.25 2.79 -10.89
C HIS A 77 3.67 2.20 -10.91
N PHE A 78 4.66 2.93 -11.43
CA PHE A 78 6.03 2.46 -11.38
C PHE A 78 6.58 2.37 -9.95
N LEU A 79 6.21 3.32 -9.08
CA LEU A 79 6.53 3.26 -7.66
C LEU A 79 5.96 2.01 -7.00
N GLU A 80 4.72 1.64 -7.33
CA GLU A 80 4.11 0.40 -6.87
C GLU A 80 5.00 -0.82 -7.11
N HIS A 81 5.46 -1.02 -8.35
CA HIS A 81 6.35 -2.13 -8.70
C HIS A 81 7.65 -2.07 -7.91
N MET A 82 8.25 -0.88 -7.83
CA MET A 82 9.56 -0.70 -7.22
C MET A 82 9.58 -0.95 -5.71
N LEU A 83 8.45 -0.83 -4.99
CA LEU A 83 8.40 -1.14 -3.56
C LEU A 83 8.56 -2.64 -3.25
N PHE A 84 8.28 -3.52 -4.22
CA PHE A 84 8.54 -4.95 -4.05
C PHE A 84 10.04 -5.30 -4.15
N ILE A 85 10.87 -4.38 -4.64
CA ILE A 85 12.26 -4.64 -5.04
C ILE A 85 13.24 -4.22 -3.94
N GLY A 86 13.07 -4.85 -2.77
CA GLY A 86 14.02 -4.75 -1.66
C GLY A 86 14.00 -3.42 -0.90
N SER A 87 14.54 -3.50 0.32
CA SER A 87 14.63 -2.41 1.28
C SER A 87 15.98 -2.44 1.98
N THR A 88 16.31 -1.39 2.74
CA THR A 88 17.57 -1.35 3.51
C THR A 88 17.71 -2.53 4.47
N LYS A 89 16.61 -2.94 5.13
CA LYS A 89 16.61 -4.08 6.06
C LYS A 89 16.57 -5.44 5.34
N TYR A 90 15.91 -5.52 4.19
CA TYR A 90 15.77 -6.72 3.36
C TYR A 90 16.20 -6.42 1.92
N PRO A 91 17.52 -6.44 1.62
CA PRO A 91 18.03 -5.97 0.33
C PRO A 91 17.82 -6.97 -0.81
N GLY A 92 17.37 -8.20 -0.53
CA GLY A 92 17.10 -9.18 -1.56
C GLY A 92 15.88 -8.81 -2.40
N GLU A 93 16.05 -8.58 -3.70
CA GLU A 93 14.97 -8.17 -4.62
C GLU A 93 13.73 -9.09 -4.60
N ASN A 94 13.92 -10.39 -4.34
CA ASN A 94 12.85 -11.38 -4.33
C ASN A 94 12.56 -11.92 -2.92
N GLU A 95 13.08 -11.28 -1.87
CA GLU A 95 12.98 -11.79 -0.50
C GLU A 95 11.53 -11.83 -0.01
N TYR A 96 10.79 -10.74 -0.22
CA TYR A 96 9.36 -10.68 0.08
C TYR A 96 8.57 -11.74 -0.68
N LYS A 97 8.75 -11.82 -2.00
CA LYS A 97 8.07 -12.81 -2.85
C LYS A 97 8.35 -14.25 -2.41
N LYS A 98 9.62 -14.57 -2.10
CA LYS A 98 10.02 -15.89 -1.60
C LYS A 98 9.38 -16.23 -0.26
N LEU A 99 9.28 -15.26 0.66
CA LEU A 99 8.61 -15.47 1.94
C LEU A 99 7.12 -15.77 1.74
N ILE A 100 6.42 -14.94 0.97
CA ILE A 100 4.97 -15.07 0.77
C ILE A 100 4.65 -16.36 -0.02
N GLU A 101 5.14 -16.48 -1.25
CA GLU A 101 4.80 -17.60 -2.14
C GLU A 101 5.36 -18.94 -1.64
N GLY A 102 6.55 -18.92 -1.04
CA GLY A 102 7.19 -20.11 -0.46
C GLY A 102 6.43 -20.70 0.74
N ASN A 103 5.51 -19.93 1.33
CA ASN A 103 4.70 -20.34 2.48
C ASN A 103 3.19 -20.36 2.17
N GLY A 104 2.83 -20.57 0.90
CA GLY A 104 1.43 -20.73 0.46
C GLY A 104 0.62 -19.43 0.52
N GLY A 105 1.29 -18.30 0.63
CA GLY A 105 0.72 -16.97 0.57
C GLY A 105 0.60 -16.44 -0.85
N TYR A 106 -0.06 -15.31 -0.98
CA TYR A 106 -0.17 -14.53 -2.20
C TYR A 106 -0.01 -13.05 -1.87
N SER A 107 0.65 -12.28 -2.74
CA SER A 107 0.78 -10.84 -2.61
C SER A 107 0.54 -10.15 -3.93
N ASN A 108 -0.05 -8.95 -3.88
CA ASN A 108 -0.20 -8.10 -5.05
C ASN A 108 -0.36 -6.64 -4.63
N ALA A 109 -0.41 -5.75 -5.62
CA ALA A 109 -0.79 -4.37 -5.46
C ALA A 109 -1.57 -3.88 -6.68
N PHE A 110 -2.17 -2.70 -6.56
CA PHE A 110 -2.70 -1.97 -7.71
C PHE A 110 -2.72 -0.47 -7.45
N THR A 111 -2.56 0.29 -8.54
CA THR A 111 -2.63 1.75 -8.55
C THR A 111 -3.87 2.21 -9.30
N CYS A 112 -4.75 2.89 -8.58
CA CYS A 112 -5.93 3.55 -9.11
C CYS A 112 -5.65 5.03 -9.40
N SER A 113 -6.71 5.79 -9.67
CA SER A 113 -6.62 7.25 -9.88
C SER A 113 -6.22 7.99 -8.60
N ASP A 114 -6.78 7.62 -7.46
CA ASP A 114 -6.69 8.35 -6.20
C ASP A 114 -5.99 7.58 -5.07
N HIS A 115 -5.65 6.31 -5.29
CA HIS A 115 -4.98 5.48 -4.29
C HIS A 115 -4.11 4.38 -4.90
N THR A 116 -3.19 3.87 -4.09
CA THR A 116 -2.42 2.66 -4.35
C THR A 116 -2.59 1.72 -3.16
N ASN A 117 -2.90 0.46 -3.43
CA ASN A 117 -3.15 -0.55 -2.40
C ASN A 117 -2.16 -1.71 -2.55
N TYR A 118 -1.56 -2.12 -1.44
CA TYR A 118 -0.66 -3.26 -1.36
C TYR A 118 -1.22 -4.26 -0.37
N TYR A 119 -1.20 -5.56 -0.69
CA TYR A 119 -1.78 -6.56 0.18
C TYR A 119 -1.11 -7.93 0.03
N PHE A 120 -1.23 -8.73 1.08
CA PHE A 120 -0.84 -10.13 1.07
C PHE A 120 -1.71 -11.00 1.98
N ASP A 121 -1.69 -12.29 1.70
CA ASP A 121 -2.07 -13.35 2.63
C ASP A 121 -0.89 -14.31 2.86
N ILE A 122 -0.86 -14.96 4.02
CA ILE A 122 0.18 -15.93 4.39
C ILE A 122 -0.34 -16.87 5.49
N ASN A 123 0.38 -17.97 5.73
CA ASN A 123 0.18 -18.79 6.93
C ASN A 123 0.18 -17.92 8.21
N PRO A 124 -0.82 -18.07 9.12
CA PRO A 124 -0.92 -17.26 10.33
C PRO A 124 0.33 -17.24 11.21
N SER A 125 1.13 -18.30 11.24
CA SER A 125 2.37 -18.33 12.05
C SER A 125 3.45 -17.37 11.57
N LEU A 126 3.41 -16.94 10.31
CA LEU A 126 4.42 -16.07 9.67
C LEU A 126 3.94 -14.64 9.47
N LEU A 127 2.77 -14.27 10.02
CA LEU A 127 2.19 -12.94 9.84
C LEU A 127 3.15 -11.82 10.27
N LEU A 128 3.82 -11.98 11.41
CA LEU A 128 4.73 -10.94 11.93
C LEU A 128 5.97 -10.78 11.05
N ASP A 129 6.53 -11.89 10.55
CA ASP A 129 7.67 -11.85 9.63
C ASP A 129 7.28 -11.18 8.30
N ALA A 130 6.10 -11.51 7.77
CA ALA A 130 5.57 -10.89 6.56
C ALA A 130 5.28 -9.40 6.75
N LEU A 131 4.69 -9.00 7.89
CA LEU A 131 4.46 -7.60 8.24
C LEU A 131 5.76 -6.80 8.41
N ASP A 132 6.82 -7.43 8.92
CA ASP A 132 8.11 -6.75 9.10
C ASP A 132 8.73 -6.39 7.74
N ILE A 133 8.77 -7.33 6.79
CA ILE A 133 9.24 -7.06 5.41
C ILE A 133 8.31 -6.08 4.71
N PHE A 134 6.99 -6.28 4.79
CA PHE A 134 5.99 -5.41 4.19
C PHE A 134 6.09 -3.97 4.70
N GLY A 135 6.34 -3.77 5.99
CA GLY A 135 6.54 -2.46 6.59
C GLY A 135 7.72 -1.70 5.97
N GLN A 136 8.77 -2.40 5.53
CA GLN A 136 9.94 -1.74 4.93
C GLN A 136 9.68 -1.07 3.59
N PHE A 137 8.60 -1.46 2.89
CA PHE A 137 8.15 -0.79 1.66
C PHE A 137 7.87 0.69 1.93
N PHE A 138 7.38 0.99 3.13
CA PHE A 138 6.91 2.32 3.55
C PHE A 138 7.90 3.05 4.48
N ILE A 139 9.06 2.45 4.75
CA ILE A 139 10.10 3.01 5.62
C ILE A 139 11.37 3.35 4.83
N SER A 140 11.93 2.37 4.11
CA SER A 140 13.23 2.53 3.44
C SER A 140 13.42 1.59 2.25
N PRO A 141 12.62 1.74 1.17
CA PRO A 141 12.83 1.05 -0.10
C PRO A 141 14.15 1.46 -0.76
N LEU A 142 14.81 0.53 -1.47
CA LEU A 142 16.15 0.77 -2.04
C LEU A 142 16.15 1.58 -3.33
N PHE A 143 15.14 1.36 -4.18
CA PHE A 143 15.11 1.90 -5.55
C PHE A 143 16.43 1.67 -6.29
N ALA A 144 16.91 0.41 -6.31
CA ALA A 144 18.19 0.09 -6.90
C ALA A 144 18.19 0.39 -8.42
N ALA A 145 19.22 1.10 -8.89
CA ALA A 145 19.33 1.49 -10.30
C ALA A 145 19.37 0.27 -11.23
N SER A 146 20.02 -0.82 -10.79
CA SER A 146 20.09 -2.09 -11.53
C SER A 146 18.75 -2.77 -11.76
N SER A 147 17.75 -2.49 -10.91
CA SER A 147 16.43 -3.11 -10.95
C SER A 147 15.40 -2.22 -11.63
N THR A 148 15.61 -0.90 -11.56
CA THR A 148 14.77 0.12 -12.21
C THR A 148 14.54 -0.18 -13.69
N ASP A 149 15.59 -0.53 -14.42
CA ASP A 149 15.47 -0.81 -15.85
C ASP A 149 14.65 -2.06 -16.17
N ARG A 150 14.70 -3.07 -15.31
CA ARG A 150 14.00 -4.34 -15.49
C ARG A 150 12.52 -4.20 -15.16
N GLU A 151 12.20 -3.51 -14.06
CA GLU A 151 10.81 -3.27 -13.67
C GLU A 151 10.09 -2.35 -14.66
N LEU A 152 10.82 -1.44 -15.31
CA LEU A 152 10.25 -0.62 -16.37
C LEU A 152 9.80 -1.46 -17.57
N GLU A 153 10.54 -2.51 -17.93
CA GLU A 153 10.10 -3.47 -18.95
C GLU A 153 8.87 -4.28 -18.49
N ALA A 154 8.75 -4.57 -17.19
CA ALA A 154 7.57 -5.23 -16.63
C ALA A 154 6.32 -4.33 -16.75
N VAL A 155 6.43 -3.04 -16.39
CA VAL A 155 5.36 -2.04 -16.59
C VAL A 155 4.99 -1.92 -18.06
N ASN A 156 5.97 -1.89 -18.97
CA ASN A 156 5.71 -1.85 -20.41
C ASN A 156 4.97 -3.10 -20.91
N SER A 157 5.38 -4.29 -20.44
CA SER A 157 4.73 -5.55 -20.78
C SER A 157 3.27 -5.58 -20.31
N GLU A 158 2.98 -5.01 -19.13
CA GLU A 158 1.61 -4.86 -18.65
C GLU A 158 0.78 -3.91 -19.54
N TYR A 159 1.36 -2.76 -19.91
CA TYR A 159 0.74 -1.82 -20.83
C TYR A 159 0.41 -2.48 -22.18
N GLU A 160 1.37 -3.19 -22.78
CA GLU A 160 1.18 -3.91 -24.04
C GLU A 160 0.06 -4.96 -23.95
N GLY A 161 0.03 -5.72 -22.86
CA GLY A 161 -1.05 -6.68 -22.59
C GLY A 161 -2.42 -6.01 -22.41
N ASN A 162 -2.46 -4.74 -22.01
CA ASN A 162 -3.68 -3.96 -21.83
C ASN A 162 -4.19 -3.30 -23.13
N LEU A 163 -3.35 -3.15 -24.17
CA LEU A 163 -3.72 -2.50 -25.44
C LEU A 163 -4.94 -3.14 -26.14
N PHE A 164 -5.11 -4.44 -25.96
CA PHE A 164 -6.17 -5.24 -26.59
C PHE A 164 -7.39 -5.44 -25.68
N LYS A 165 -7.41 -4.88 -24.47
CA LYS A 165 -8.55 -4.97 -23.56
C LYS A 165 -9.48 -3.79 -23.78
N ASP A 166 -10.68 -4.03 -24.30
CA ASP A 166 -11.65 -2.97 -24.62
C ASP A 166 -11.95 -2.06 -23.43
N VAL A 167 -12.07 -2.62 -22.22
CA VAL A 167 -12.26 -1.83 -20.99
C VAL A 167 -11.15 -0.79 -20.82
N ARG A 168 -9.88 -1.16 -21.05
CA ARG A 168 -8.73 -0.24 -20.92
C ARG A 168 -8.73 0.81 -22.04
N ARG A 169 -9.07 0.41 -23.26
CA ARG A 169 -9.19 1.31 -24.41
C ARG A 169 -10.27 2.36 -24.20
N ILE A 170 -11.44 1.93 -23.72
CA ILE A 170 -12.57 2.82 -23.42
C ILE A 170 -12.21 3.79 -22.29
N THR A 171 -11.61 3.30 -21.20
CA THR A 171 -11.16 4.17 -20.10
C THR A 171 -10.17 5.23 -20.60
N GLN A 172 -9.17 4.87 -21.41
CA GLN A 172 -8.21 5.86 -21.90
C GLN A 172 -8.84 6.83 -22.91
N LEU A 173 -9.80 6.37 -23.73
CA LEU A 173 -10.56 7.23 -24.64
C LEU A 173 -11.39 8.26 -23.88
N GLU A 174 -12.09 7.84 -22.83
CA GLU A 174 -12.84 8.72 -21.93
C GLU A 174 -11.93 9.78 -21.30
N LYS A 175 -10.78 9.36 -20.75
CA LYS A 175 -9.77 10.28 -20.22
C LYS A 175 -9.30 11.28 -21.27
N SER A 176 -8.95 10.83 -22.47
CA SER A 176 -8.46 11.73 -23.54
C SER A 176 -9.51 12.68 -24.11
N THR A 177 -10.80 12.43 -23.87
CA THR A 177 -11.91 13.29 -24.30
C THR A 177 -12.43 14.19 -23.18
N SER A 178 -11.86 14.07 -21.98
CA SER A 178 -12.10 14.97 -20.85
C SER A 178 -11.28 16.27 -20.97
N ASP A 179 -11.44 17.17 -20.00
CA ASP A 179 -10.67 18.43 -19.95
C ASP A 179 -9.16 18.14 -19.88
N SER A 180 -8.41 18.63 -20.88
CA SER A 180 -6.97 18.45 -20.99
C SER A 180 -6.17 19.11 -19.86
N GLU A 181 -6.78 20.08 -19.15
CA GLU A 181 -6.15 20.67 -17.97
C GLU A 181 -6.39 19.87 -16.69
N HIS A 182 -7.37 18.97 -16.69
CA HIS A 182 -7.67 18.14 -15.53
C HIS A 182 -6.73 16.91 -15.49
N PRO A 183 -6.13 16.55 -14.32
CA PRO A 183 -5.22 15.40 -14.19
C PRO A 183 -5.83 14.05 -14.61
N TYR A 184 -7.16 13.95 -14.65
CA TYR A 184 -7.87 12.77 -15.13
C TYR A 184 -7.56 12.43 -16.60
N SER A 185 -7.26 13.43 -17.42
CA SER A 185 -6.96 13.23 -18.84
C SER A 185 -5.61 12.53 -19.07
N GLU A 186 -4.76 12.46 -18.04
CA GLU A 186 -3.40 11.94 -18.14
C GLU A 186 -3.35 10.40 -18.27
N PHE A 187 -2.26 9.94 -18.88
CA PHE A 187 -1.96 8.53 -19.01
C PHE A 187 -1.50 7.94 -17.66
N SER A 188 -2.26 7.00 -17.12
CA SER A 188 -2.03 6.48 -15.76
C SER A 188 -1.12 5.26 -15.69
N SER A 189 -1.07 4.43 -16.74
CA SER A 189 -0.40 3.12 -16.67
C SER A 189 1.12 3.23 -16.71
N GLY A 190 1.67 4.23 -17.40
CA GLY A 190 3.09 4.24 -17.74
C GLY A 190 3.44 3.18 -18.79
N ASN A 191 4.56 3.39 -19.46
CA ASN A 191 5.17 2.49 -20.45
C ASN A 191 6.62 2.90 -20.66
N THR A 192 7.35 2.18 -21.52
CA THR A 192 8.74 2.51 -21.77
C THR A 192 8.91 3.95 -22.26
N GLU A 193 8.04 4.45 -23.13
CA GLU A 193 8.12 5.79 -23.72
C GLU A 193 7.97 6.93 -22.69
N SER A 194 7.01 6.80 -21.78
CA SER A 194 6.70 7.79 -20.74
C SER A 194 7.70 7.81 -19.59
N LEU A 195 8.34 6.67 -19.30
CA LEU A 195 9.21 6.52 -18.13
C LEU A 195 10.71 6.52 -18.47
N ARG A 196 11.12 6.38 -19.75
CA ARG A 196 12.55 6.32 -20.12
C ARG A 196 13.00 7.33 -21.20
N PRO A 197 12.66 7.21 -22.50
CA PRO A 197 13.22 8.07 -23.53
C PRO A 197 12.69 9.51 -23.39
N THR A 198 11.41 9.72 -23.05
CA THR A 198 10.85 11.07 -22.92
C THR A 198 11.47 11.85 -21.75
N PRO A 199 11.55 11.28 -20.52
CA PRO A 199 12.27 11.94 -19.42
C PRO A 199 13.76 12.16 -19.73
N LYS A 200 14.45 11.16 -20.29
CA LYS A 200 15.89 11.24 -20.58
C LYS A 200 16.24 12.33 -21.60
N GLN A 201 15.41 12.49 -22.64
CA GLN A 201 15.59 13.57 -23.63
C GLN A 201 15.44 14.97 -23.01
N ARG A 202 14.66 15.07 -21.93
CA ARG A 202 14.45 16.31 -21.17
C ARG A 202 15.44 16.49 -20.02
N GLY A 203 16.41 15.59 -19.86
CA GLY A 203 17.38 15.63 -18.76
C GLY A 203 16.81 15.25 -17.39
N ILE A 204 15.68 14.54 -17.37
CA ILE A 204 15.01 14.10 -16.13
C ILE A 204 15.53 12.71 -15.75
N ASP A 205 16.06 12.56 -14.53
CA ASP A 205 16.37 11.26 -13.95
C ASP A 205 15.11 10.65 -13.31
N ILE A 206 14.61 9.58 -13.91
CA ILE A 206 13.40 8.89 -13.46
C ILE A 206 13.51 8.37 -12.01
N ARG A 207 14.71 7.99 -11.59
CA ARG A 207 14.95 7.47 -10.23
C ARG A 207 14.87 8.59 -9.20
N GLU A 208 15.37 9.78 -9.53
CA GLU A 208 15.21 10.95 -8.67
C GLU A 208 13.74 11.34 -8.55
N VAL A 209 13.01 11.37 -9.66
CA VAL A 209 11.55 11.63 -9.65
C VAL A 209 10.81 10.59 -8.80
N LEU A 210 11.20 9.31 -8.88
CA LEU A 210 10.63 8.23 -8.06
C LEU A 210 10.86 8.46 -6.56
N LEU A 211 12.10 8.79 -6.19
CA LEU A 211 12.49 9.08 -4.81
C LEU A 211 11.74 10.28 -4.26
N ASP A 212 11.63 11.34 -5.04
CA ASP A 212 10.94 12.57 -4.66
C ASP A 212 9.43 12.35 -4.57
N PHE A 213 8.85 11.59 -5.49
CA PHE A 213 7.44 11.20 -5.45
C PHE A 213 7.14 10.37 -4.19
N TYR A 214 7.98 9.38 -3.87
CA TYR A 214 7.84 8.60 -2.64
C TYR A 214 7.91 9.50 -1.39
N LYS A 215 8.95 10.32 -1.25
CA LYS A 215 9.13 11.22 -0.09
C LYS A 215 7.98 12.22 0.05
N ALA A 216 7.46 12.73 -1.05
CA ALA A 216 6.39 13.73 -1.03
C ALA A 216 5.01 13.11 -0.76
N GLN A 217 4.76 11.89 -1.27
CA GLN A 217 3.42 11.34 -1.30
C GLN A 217 3.16 10.24 -0.25
N TYR A 218 4.17 9.43 0.10
CA TYR A 218 4.04 8.28 1.00
C TYR A 218 4.24 8.70 2.46
N SER A 219 3.30 9.51 2.94
CA SER A 219 3.23 9.96 4.34
C SER A 219 2.22 9.15 5.15
N SER A 220 2.52 8.89 6.42
CA SER A 220 1.71 8.06 7.30
C SER A 220 0.28 8.58 7.51
N ASN A 221 0.08 9.90 7.49
CA ASN A 221 -1.24 10.52 7.60
C ASN A 221 -2.16 10.26 6.39
N ARG A 222 -1.63 9.70 5.30
CA ARG A 222 -2.39 9.27 4.11
C ARG A 222 -2.53 7.76 4.02
N MET A 223 -2.00 7.03 5.02
CA MET A 223 -1.96 5.58 5.04
C MET A 223 -3.04 5.01 5.95
N SER A 224 -3.59 3.87 5.54
CA SER A 224 -4.48 3.07 6.36
C SER A 224 -4.13 1.60 6.22
N LEU A 225 -3.99 0.91 7.35
CA LEU A 225 -3.56 -0.48 7.42
C LEU A 225 -4.69 -1.37 7.95
N ALA A 226 -5.02 -2.44 7.24
CA ALA A 226 -5.84 -3.53 7.75
C ALA A 226 -4.96 -4.74 8.05
N VAL A 227 -5.11 -5.33 9.23
CA VAL A 227 -4.40 -6.56 9.62
C VAL A 227 -5.40 -7.60 10.10
N LEU A 228 -5.39 -8.74 9.44
CA LEU A 228 -6.16 -9.93 9.77
C LEU A 228 -5.23 -10.97 10.39
N GLY A 229 -5.52 -11.38 11.63
CA GLY A 229 -4.69 -12.36 12.34
C GLY A 229 -5.45 -13.10 13.44
N ASN A 230 -4.85 -14.18 13.93
CA ASN A 230 -5.46 -14.94 15.01
C ASN A 230 -5.45 -14.13 16.32
N ARG A 231 -6.33 -14.51 17.25
CA ARG A 231 -6.54 -13.78 18.53
C ARG A 231 -5.31 -13.71 19.42
N ILE A 232 -4.38 -14.65 19.27
CA ILE A 232 -3.13 -14.72 20.04
C ILE A 232 -2.16 -13.63 19.55
N LEU A 233 -2.05 -13.45 18.23
CA LEU A 233 -1.15 -12.48 17.61
C LEU A 233 -1.62 -11.04 17.83
N LEU A 234 -2.92 -10.79 17.82
CA LEU A 234 -3.50 -9.46 18.06
C LEU A 234 -3.83 -9.20 19.53
N GLY A 235 -3.69 -10.21 20.39
CA GLY A 235 -4.02 -10.14 21.82
C GLY A 235 -3.27 -9.03 22.58
N PHE A 236 -2.04 -8.69 22.16
CA PHE A 236 -1.29 -7.56 22.73
C PHE A 236 -1.98 -6.21 22.51
N PHE A 237 -2.63 -6.03 21.37
CA PHE A 237 -3.38 -4.82 21.03
C PHE A 237 -4.84 -4.87 21.46
N LEU A 238 -5.35 -6.05 21.87
CA LEU A 238 -6.73 -6.30 22.28
C LEU A 238 -6.94 -6.35 23.81
N LYS A 239 -5.87 -6.37 24.62
CA LYS A 239 -5.99 -6.36 26.09
C LYS A 239 -6.74 -5.10 26.55
N LYS A 240 -8.01 -5.26 26.97
CA LYS A 240 -8.66 -4.30 27.88
C LYS A 240 -7.81 -4.29 29.15
N LYS A 241 -7.41 -3.10 29.63
CA LYS A 241 -6.91 -3.01 31.01
C LYS A 241 -7.98 -3.65 31.92
N PRO A 242 -7.60 -4.48 32.90
CA PRO A 242 -8.55 -4.93 33.91
C PRO A 242 -9.17 -3.67 34.53
N VAL A 243 -10.50 -3.70 34.66
CA VAL A 243 -11.21 -2.71 35.46
C VAL A 243 -10.80 -3.00 36.91
N GLU A 244 -9.96 -2.14 37.48
CA GLU A 244 -9.78 -2.06 38.94
C GLU A 244 -11.07 -1.58 39.59
#